data_AF-A0A4W6CEW0-F1
#
_entry.id   AF-A0A4W6CEW0-F1
#
_cell.length_a   1.000
_cell.length_b   1.000
_cell.length_c   1.000
_cell.angle_alpha   90.00
_cell.angle_beta   90.00
_cell.angle_gamma   90.00
#
_symmetry.space_group_name_H-M   'P 1'
#
loop_
_entity.id
_entity.type
_entity.pdbx_description
1 polymer ?
#
loop_
_entity_poly.entity_id
_entity_poly.type
_entity_poly.pdbx_seq_one_letter_code
_entity_poly.pdbx_strand_id
1 'polypeptide(L)'
;MTGPLSQWRGGFSWDGSALQFNWHPVLMVSGLVVLYGIALVVYRVPSTWKQKKHPWKLVHAGLMLLALLLSILGLCAVFDFHKHFNLPDLYSLHSWVGICTVAMFWILGLAGFLVPCSPLWFRNTLKPVHIWLGKAILILSLISLLNYPIGDKHTKFANSLGILIVAFGLVVFGILSKNKWQRPETEGESVHVSMDVMIEVIALLPAKQKKTECPFGLSDLRYGLHMVIKNILVVLMG
;
A
#
# COMPACT_ATOMS: atom_id res chain seq x y z
N MET A 1 -25.74 10.78 -2.80
CA MET A 1 -25.65 9.72 -3.83
C MET A 1 -24.75 8.63 -3.28
N THR A 2 -25.33 7.60 -2.67
CA THR A 2 -24.59 6.54 -1.97
C THR A 2 -24.31 5.40 -2.96
N GLY A 3 -23.03 5.10 -3.20
CA GLY A 3 -22.62 4.07 -4.17
C GLY A 3 -23.09 2.65 -3.80
N PRO A 4 -23.00 1.70 -4.74
CA PRO A 4 -23.55 0.35 -4.60
C PRO A 4 -23.04 -0.44 -3.38
N LEU A 5 -21.88 -0.12 -2.80
CA LEU A 5 -21.43 -0.78 -1.56
C LEU A 5 -22.29 -0.47 -0.33
N SER A 6 -22.89 0.71 -0.26
CA SER A 6 -23.68 1.16 0.90
C SER A 6 -24.96 0.34 1.11
N GLN A 7 -25.48 -0.26 0.05
CA GLN A 7 -26.77 -0.96 0.06
C GLN A 7 -26.66 -2.42 0.52
N TRP A 8 -25.48 -3.05 0.46
CA TRP A 8 -25.31 -4.48 0.70
C TRP A 8 -24.77 -4.84 2.09
N ARG A 9 -24.10 -3.90 2.77
CA ARG A 9 -23.58 -4.11 4.14
C ARG A 9 -24.04 -3.04 5.14
N GLY A 10 -25.12 -2.33 4.84
CA GLY A 10 -25.69 -1.29 5.71
C GLY A 10 -24.91 0.03 5.75
N GLY A 11 -23.90 0.21 4.89
CA GLY A 11 -23.14 1.46 4.78
C GLY A 11 -21.74 1.41 5.39
N PHE A 12 -21.25 2.58 5.77
CA PHE A 12 -19.93 2.80 6.37
C PHE A 12 -20.07 3.73 7.57
N SER A 13 -19.37 3.43 8.65
CA SER A 13 -19.23 4.30 9.82
C SER A 13 -17.84 4.17 10.41
N TRP A 14 -17.40 5.13 11.22
CA TRP A 14 -16.12 5.09 11.95
C TRP A 14 -16.39 5.35 13.45
N ASP A 15 -17.18 4.46 14.04
CA ASP A 15 -17.75 4.58 15.39
C ASP A 15 -17.61 3.29 16.23
N GLY A 16 -16.81 2.33 15.77
CA GLY A 16 -16.62 1.02 16.37
C GLY A 16 -17.71 0.00 16.05
N SER A 17 -18.77 0.39 15.32
CA SER A 17 -19.85 -0.52 14.93
C SER A 17 -19.41 -1.56 13.88
N ALA A 18 -20.28 -2.52 13.58
CA ALA A 18 -20.05 -3.48 12.49
C ALA A 18 -19.87 -2.80 11.12
N LEU A 19 -20.35 -1.57 10.94
CA LEU A 19 -20.15 -0.80 9.71
C LEU A 19 -18.71 -0.33 9.54
N GLN A 20 -17.94 -0.21 10.63
CA GLN A 20 -16.52 0.13 10.57
C GLN A 20 -15.69 -0.96 9.91
N PHE A 21 -16.06 -2.24 10.11
CA PHE A 21 -15.39 -3.34 9.42
C PHE A 21 -15.47 -3.21 7.89
N ASN A 22 -16.51 -2.58 7.33
CA ASN A 22 -16.66 -2.41 5.88
C ASN A 22 -15.55 -1.55 5.26
N TRP A 23 -14.91 -0.68 6.03
CA TRP A 23 -13.74 0.08 5.57
C TRP A 23 -12.53 -0.81 5.31
N HIS A 24 -12.36 -1.89 6.07
CA HIS A 24 -11.20 -2.77 5.94
C HIS A 24 -11.03 -3.33 4.51
N PRO A 25 -11.96 -4.11 3.94
CA PRO A 25 -11.79 -4.68 2.61
C PRO A 25 -11.72 -3.61 1.52
N VAL A 26 -12.43 -2.49 1.67
CA VAL A 26 -12.39 -1.40 0.69
C VAL A 26 -11.02 -0.74 0.66
N LEU A 27 -10.51 -0.33 1.82
CA LEU A 27 -9.22 0.34 1.94
C LEU A 27 -8.06 -0.59 1.56
N MET A 28 -8.13 -1.88 1.93
CA MET A 28 -7.10 -2.86 1.57
C MET A 28 -7.07 -3.14 0.07
N VAL A 29 -8.22 -3.31 -0.60
CA VAL A 29 -8.26 -3.50 -2.06
C VAL A 29 -7.84 -2.23 -2.80
N SER A 30 -8.34 -1.07 -2.40
CA SER A 30 -7.94 0.20 -3.03
C SER A 30 -6.45 0.48 -2.85
N GLY A 31 -5.90 0.25 -1.66
CA GLY A 31 -4.49 0.47 -1.34
C GLY A 31 -3.55 -0.59 -1.93
N LEU A 32 -3.59 -1.81 -1.41
CA LEU A 32 -2.61 -2.87 -1.68
C LEU A 32 -2.78 -3.59 -3.01
N VAL A 33 -3.93 -3.46 -3.66
CA VAL A 33 -4.19 -4.07 -4.97
C VAL A 33 -4.18 -3.00 -6.05
N VAL A 34 -5.15 -2.09 -6.03
CA VAL A 34 -5.38 -1.17 -7.16
C VAL A 34 -4.27 -0.13 -7.26
N LEU A 35 -4.09 0.72 -6.24
CA LEU A 35 -3.07 1.77 -6.25
C LEU A 35 -1.66 1.19 -6.31
N TYR A 36 -1.40 0.15 -5.51
CA TYR A 36 -0.12 -0.55 -5.52
C TYR A 36 0.20 -1.17 -6.88
N GLY A 37 -0.77 -1.83 -7.52
CA GLY A 37 -0.63 -2.43 -8.85
C GLY A 37 -0.35 -1.38 -9.93
N ILE A 38 -1.03 -0.24 -9.89
CA ILE A 38 -0.76 0.90 -10.79
C ILE A 38 0.66 1.44 -10.55
N ALA A 39 1.06 1.61 -9.29
CA ALA A 39 2.39 2.09 -8.93
C ALA A 39 3.52 1.15 -9.39
N LEU A 40 3.29 -0.18 -9.37
CA LEU A 40 4.24 -1.18 -9.87
C LEU A 40 4.51 -1.05 -11.38
N VAL A 41 3.47 -0.74 -12.16
CA VAL A 41 3.56 -0.70 -13.63
C VAL A 41 3.83 0.69 -14.19
N VAL A 42 3.86 1.74 -13.37
CA VAL A 42 4.01 3.13 -13.83
C VAL A 42 5.23 3.35 -14.73
N TYR A 43 6.36 2.70 -14.41
CA TYR A 43 7.59 2.77 -15.22
C TYR A 43 7.58 1.85 -16.46
N ARG A 44 6.59 0.96 -16.58
CA ARG A 44 6.46 0.05 -17.73
C ARG A 44 5.65 0.64 -18.86
N VAL A 45 4.99 1.77 -18.64
CA VAL A 45 4.15 2.43 -19.65
C VAL A 45 5.03 3.16 -20.67
N PRO A 46 4.97 2.83 -21.97
CA PRO A 46 5.87 3.40 -22.99
C PRO A 46 5.82 4.93 -23.12
N SER A 47 4.68 5.55 -22.81
CA SER A 47 4.53 7.01 -22.83
C SER A 47 5.46 7.72 -21.83
N THR A 48 5.89 7.02 -20.78
CA THR A 48 6.79 7.56 -19.74
C THR A 48 8.27 7.52 -20.14
N TRP A 49 8.64 6.75 -21.16
CA TRP A 49 10.04 6.48 -21.51
C TRP A 49 10.74 7.68 -22.15
N LYS A 50 10.00 8.52 -22.88
CA LYS A 50 10.54 9.73 -23.50
C LYS A 50 10.60 10.94 -22.56
N GLN A 51 10.02 10.81 -21.36
CA GLN A 51 9.91 11.90 -20.39
C GLN A 51 11.00 11.79 -19.31
N LYS A 52 11.33 12.91 -18.66
CA LYS A 52 12.29 12.95 -17.54
C LYS A 52 11.91 11.92 -16.46
N LYS A 53 12.88 11.15 -15.95
CA LYS A 53 12.63 10.08 -14.96
C LYS A 53 12.14 10.56 -13.61
N HIS A 54 12.59 11.74 -13.19
CA HIS A 54 12.33 12.31 -11.88
C HIS A 54 10.83 12.45 -11.52
N PRO A 55 9.96 13.10 -12.33
CA PRO A 55 8.53 13.22 -11.98
C PRO A 55 7.84 11.86 -11.83
N TRP A 56 8.20 10.87 -12.66
CA TRP A 56 7.65 9.51 -12.54
C TRP A 56 8.13 8.78 -11.28
N LYS A 57 9.28 9.16 -10.73
CA LYS A 57 9.76 8.69 -9.44
C LYS A 57 8.97 9.26 -8.28
N LEU A 58 8.62 10.54 -8.34
CA LEU A 58 7.71 11.15 -7.38
C LEU A 58 6.30 10.56 -7.48
N VAL A 59 5.78 10.34 -8.69
CA VAL A 59 4.48 9.70 -8.89
C VAL A 59 4.49 8.28 -8.32
N HIS A 60 5.51 7.47 -8.60
CA HIS A 60 5.65 6.14 -8.00
C HIS A 60 5.69 6.21 -6.47
N ALA A 61 6.53 7.09 -5.90
CA ALA A 61 6.64 7.24 -4.45
C ALA A 61 5.33 7.73 -3.80
N GLY A 62 4.64 8.68 -4.42
CA GLY A 62 3.36 9.22 -3.95
C GLY A 62 2.24 8.19 -4.00
N LEU A 63 2.14 7.40 -5.08
CA LEU A 63 1.17 6.31 -5.17
C LEU A 63 1.45 5.21 -4.13
N MET A 64 2.73 4.86 -3.92
CA MET A 64 3.13 3.90 -2.88
C MET A 64 2.82 4.42 -1.47
N LEU A 65 3.10 5.69 -1.18
CA LEU A 65 2.77 6.31 0.10
C LEU A 65 1.26 6.32 0.34
N LEU A 66 0.47 6.70 -0.66
CA LEU A 66 -0.99 6.69 -0.55
C LEU A 66 -1.53 5.27 -0.31
N ALA A 67 -1.01 4.27 -1.04
CA ALA A 67 -1.36 2.87 -0.84
C ALA A 67 -1.05 2.41 0.60
N LEU A 68 0.09 2.82 1.15
CA LEU A 68 0.49 2.50 2.53
C LEU A 68 -0.44 3.16 3.56
N LEU A 69 -0.78 4.43 3.37
CA LEU A 69 -1.72 5.14 4.25
C LEU A 69 -3.10 4.47 4.27
N LEU A 70 -3.65 4.12 3.10
CA LEU A 70 -4.92 3.40 3.02
C LEU A 70 -4.83 2.03 3.69
N SER A 71 -3.71 1.32 3.56
CA SER A 71 -3.50 0.03 4.22
C SER A 71 -3.50 0.16 5.74
N ILE A 72 -2.84 1.19 6.27
CA ILE A 72 -2.83 1.48 7.72
C ILE A 72 -4.25 1.82 8.19
N LEU A 73 -4.98 2.68 7.48
CA LEU A 73 -6.37 2.98 7.82
C LEU A 73 -7.26 1.73 7.78
N GLY A 74 -7.08 0.87 6.78
CA GLY A 74 -7.79 -0.41 6.69
C GLY A 74 -7.49 -1.34 7.87
N LEU A 75 -6.24 -1.39 8.33
CA LEU A 75 -5.88 -2.13 9.54
C LEU A 75 -6.49 -1.49 10.79
N CYS A 76 -6.44 -0.16 10.96
CA CYS A 76 -7.07 0.53 12.08
C CYS A 76 -8.56 0.18 12.17
N ALA A 77 -9.26 0.20 11.04
CA ALA A 77 -10.68 -0.14 10.99
C ALA A 77 -10.99 -1.55 11.53
N VAL A 78 -10.21 -2.58 11.17
CA VAL A 78 -10.47 -3.96 11.63
C VAL A 78 -10.08 -4.19 13.09
N PHE A 79 -8.96 -3.63 13.54
CA PHE A 79 -8.53 -3.78 14.94
C PHE A 79 -9.44 -3.01 15.90
N ASP A 80 -9.86 -1.80 15.53
CA ASP A 80 -10.84 -1.06 16.33
C ASP A 80 -12.19 -1.80 16.38
N PHE A 81 -12.60 -2.43 15.28
CA PHE A 81 -13.76 -3.31 15.26
C PHE A 81 -13.59 -4.50 16.22
N HIS A 82 -12.48 -5.23 16.15
CA HIS A 82 -12.23 -6.35 17.08
C HIS A 82 -12.24 -5.90 18.55
N LYS A 83 -11.64 -4.74 18.84
CA LYS A 83 -11.63 -4.16 20.18
C LYS A 83 -13.03 -3.86 20.70
N HIS A 84 -13.91 -3.26 19.88
CA HIS A 84 -15.28 -2.94 20.30
C HIS A 84 -16.14 -4.18 20.52
N PHE A 85 -15.88 -5.25 19.77
CA PHE A 85 -16.61 -6.52 19.87
C PHE A 85 -15.92 -7.58 20.74
N ASN A 86 -14.82 -7.24 21.42
CA ASN A 86 -14.00 -8.15 22.23
C ASN A 86 -13.59 -9.44 21.49
N LEU A 87 -13.26 -9.31 20.21
CA LEU A 87 -12.78 -10.42 19.38
C LEU A 87 -11.26 -10.57 19.51
N PRO A 88 -10.72 -11.80 19.45
CA PRO A 88 -9.28 -12.01 19.42
C PRO A 88 -8.68 -11.48 18.12
N ASP A 89 -7.54 -10.81 18.21
CA ASP A 89 -6.76 -10.35 17.06
C ASP A 89 -5.87 -11.45 16.48
N LEU A 90 -5.50 -11.30 15.21
CA LEU A 90 -4.46 -12.10 14.53
C LEU A 90 -4.61 -13.63 14.64
N TYR A 91 -5.83 -14.15 14.72
CA TYR A 91 -6.06 -15.59 14.86
C TYR A 91 -6.15 -16.34 13.52
N SER A 92 -6.26 -15.64 12.39
CA SER A 92 -6.49 -16.23 11.07
C SER A 92 -5.27 -16.14 10.16
N LEU A 93 -5.12 -17.09 9.23
CA LEU A 93 -4.07 -17.02 8.19
C LEU A 93 -4.17 -15.75 7.35
N HIS A 94 -5.39 -15.28 7.04
CA HIS A 94 -5.61 -14.00 6.35
C HIS A 94 -4.90 -12.85 7.07
N SER A 95 -5.07 -12.77 8.39
CA SER A 95 -4.51 -11.71 9.23
C SER A 95 -2.98 -11.80 9.36
N TRP A 96 -2.40 -13.01 9.44
CA TRP A 96 -0.95 -13.21 9.45
C TRP A 96 -0.30 -12.80 8.13
N VAL A 97 -0.83 -13.29 7.01
CA VAL A 97 -0.33 -12.92 5.68
C VAL A 97 -0.50 -11.42 5.45
N GLY A 98 -1.64 -10.84 5.86
CA GLY A 98 -1.94 -9.42 5.74
C GLY A 98 -0.97 -8.52 6.51
N ILE A 99 -0.73 -8.81 7.80
CA ILE A 99 0.16 -7.99 8.63
C ILE A 99 1.63 -8.10 8.17
N CYS A 100 2.08 -9.30 7.79
CA CYS A 100 3.41 -9.49 7.20
C CYS A 100 3.58 -8.70 5.89
N THR A 101 2.54 -8.69 5.04
CA THR A 101 2.56 -7.93 3.78
C THR A 101 2.70 -6.43 4.02
N VAL A 102 1.91 -5.86 4.95
CA VAL A 102 1.99 -4.42 5.28
C VAL A 102 3.32 -4.08 5.95
N ALA A 103 3.86 -4.96 6.81
CA ALA A 103 5.16 -4.79 7.43
C ALA A 103 6.29 -4.74 6.39
N MET A 104 6.31 -5.71 5.46
CA MET A 104 7.27 -5.74 4.35
C MET A 104 7.17 -4.49 3.47
N PHE A 105 5.94 -4.02 3.22
CA PHE A 105 5.71 -2.80 2.46
C PHE A 105 6.28 -1.57 3.17
N TRP A 106 6.04 -1.44 4.48
CA TRP A 106 6.53 -0.32 5.29
C TRP A 106 8.07 -0.28 5.36
N ILE A 107 8.70 -1.41 5.71
CA ILE A 107 10.15 -1.50 5.90
C ILE A 107 10.88 -1.16 4.60
N LEU A 108 10.46 -1.72 3.47
CA LEU A 108 11.16 -1.50 2.20
C LEU A 108 10.84 -0.13 1.58
N GLY A 109 9.58 0.32 1.68
CA GLY A 109 9.12 1.57 1.06
C GLY A 109 9.69 2.80 1.76
N LEU A 110 9.57 2.86 3.08
CA LEU A 110 9.96 4.05 3.85
C LEU A 110 11.46 4.08 4.19
N ALA A 111 12.04 2.96 4.62
CA ALA A 111 13.46 2.93 5.02
C ALA A 111 14.42 2.86 3.83
N GLY A 112 13.99 2.30 2.69
CA GLY A 112 14.87 2.07 1.53
C GLY A 112 15.03 3.27 0.59
N PHE A 113 13.95 4.00 0.29
CA PHE A 113 13.92 4.93 -0.85
C PHE A 113 13.41 6.35 -0.55
N LEU A 114 12.72 6.57 0.56
CA LEU A 114 12.22 7.89 0.98
C LEU A 114 13.22 8.66 1.85
N VAL A 115 14.25 8.00 2.40
CA VAL A 115 15.32 8.66 3.14
C VAL A 115 16.26 9.36 2.15
N PRO A 116 16.32 10.71 2.13
CA PRO A 116 17.13 11.45 1.16
C PRO A 116 18.62 11.05 1.25
N CYS A 117 19.09 10.71 2.45
CA CYS A 117 20.50 10.47 2.76
C CYS A 117 21.03 9.06 2.44
N SER A 118 20.26 8.15 1.81
CA SER A 118 20.78 6.80 1.52
C SER A 118 21.82 6.85 0.38
N PRO A 119 23.03 6.29 0.55
CA PRO A 119 24.09 6.40 -0.43
C PRO A 119 23.76 5.66 -1.74
N LEU A 120 24.33 6.12 -2.85
CA LEU A 120 23.99 5.61 -4.19
C LEU A 120 24.33 4.12 -4.36
N TRP A 121 25.45 3.67 -3.79
CA TRP A 121 25.84 2.25 -3.81
C TRP A 121 24.79 1.36 -3.14
N PHE A 122 24.23 1.81 -2.01
CA PHE A 122 23.18 1.09 -1.29
C PHE A 122 21.89 1.00 -2.11
N ARG A 123 21.47 2.12 -2.74
CA ARG A 123 20.29 2.15 -3.63
C ARG A 123 20.44 1.20 -4.82
N ASN A 124 21.64 1.13 -5.41
CA ASN A 124 21.91 0.25 -6.55
C ASN A 124 21.83 -1.23 -6.15
N THR A 125 22.37 -1.60 -4.99
CA THR A 125 22.28 -2.97 -4.45
C THR A 125 20.86 -3.33 -4.01
N LEU A 126 20.11 -2.38 -3.44
CA LEU A 126 18.75 -2.61 -2.96
C LEU A 126 17.71 -2.65 -4.09
N LYS A 127 17.97 -2.02 -5.24
CA LYS A 127 17.07 -1.99 -6.41
C LYS A 127 16.55 -3.37 -6.85
N PRO A 128 17.38 -4.41 -7.09
CA PRO A 128 16.87 -5.73 -7.47
C PRO A 128 15.99 -6.37 -6.38
N VAL A 129 16.39 -6.22 -5.11
CA VAL A 129 15.61 -6.69 -3.95
C VAL A 129 14.26 -5.97 -3.89
N HIS A 130 14.25 -4.67 -4.11
CA HIS A 130 13.04 -3.85 -4.13
C HIS A 130 12.06 -4.29 -5.22
N ILE A 131 12.56 -4.55 -6.43
CA ILE A 131 11.73 -5.03 -7.54
C ILE A 131 11.16 -6.41 -7.26
N TRP A 132 11.97 -7.34 -6.72
CA TRP A 132 11.52 -8.68 -6.38
C TRP A 132 10.46 -8.64 -5.26
N LEU A 133 10.73 -7.90 -4.19
CA LEU A 133 9.80 -7.76 -3.07
C LEU A 133 8.50 -7.06 -3.47
N GLY A 134 8.59 -6.05 -4.36
CA GLY A 134 7.41 -5.37 -4.86
C GLY A 134 6.44 -6.30 -5.57
N LYS A 135 6.97 -7.27 -6.35
CA LYS A 135 6.15 -8.34 -6.94
C LYS A 135 5.58 -9.27 -5.86
N ALA A 136 6.41 -9.68 -4.88
CA ALA A 136 5.98 -10.56 -3.81
C ALA A 136 4.84 -9.98 -2.96
N ILE A 137 4.89 -8.69 -2.63
CA ILE A 137 3.84 -7.99 -1.87
C ILE A 137 2.48 -8.04 -2.60
N LEU A 138 2.47 -7.84 -3.92
CA LEU A 138 1.23 -7.96 -4.71
C LEU A 138 0.69 -9.39 -4.68
N ILE A 139 1.56 -10.41 -4.81
CA ILE A 139 1.15 -11.82 -4.70
C ILE A 139 0.53 -12.10 -3.33
N LEU A 140 1.21 -11.70 -2.24
CA LEU A 140 0.74 -11.92 -0.88
C LEU A 140 -0.58 -11.19 -0.61
N SER A 141 -0.76 -9.99 -1.17
CA SER A 141 -2.02 -9.22 -1.08
C SER A 141 -3.18 -9.97 -1.75
N LEU A 142 -2.96 -10.55 -2.93
CA LEU A 142 -3.95 -11.37 -3.63
C LEU A 142 -4.26 -12.66 -2.86
N ILE A 143 -3.23 -13.35 -2.33
CA ILE A 143 -3.41 -14.55 -1.51
C ILE A 143 -4.21 -14.23 -0.24
N SER A 144 -3.89 -13.12 0.44
CA SER A 144 -4.62 -12.69 1.64
C SER A 144 -6.10 -12.43 1.31
N LEU A 145 -6.40 -11.75 0.21
CA LEU A 145 -7.78 -11.51 -0.24
C LEU A 145 -8.56 -12.81 -0.49
N LEU A 146 -7.93 -13.81 -1.13
CA LEU A 146 -8.59 -15.07 -1.47
C LEU A 146 -8.80 -16.00 -0.26
N ASN A 147 -8.04 -15.82 0.82
CA ASN A 147 -8.17 -16.61 2.06
C ASN A 147 -9.36 -16.18 2.95
N TYR A 148 -10.12 -15.15 2.56
CA TYR A 148 -11.30 -14.74 3.31
C TYR A 148 -12.54 -15.56 2.87
N PRO A 149 -13.22 -16.29 3.79
CA PRO A 149 -14.33 -17.16 3.42
C PRO A 149 -15.52 -16.32 2.92
N ILE A 150 -15.88 -16.50 1.64
CA ILE A 150 -17.06 -15.88 1.05
C ILE A 150 -18.29 -16.69 1.46
N GLY A 151 -18.98 -16.26 2.52
CA GLY A 151 -20.18 -16.90 3.06
C GLY A 151 -21.39 -16.82 2.12
N ASP A 152 -22.21 -17.87 2.17
CA ASP A 152 -23.30 -18.18 1.25
C ASP A 152 -24.49 -17.20 1.34
N LYS A 153 -25.18 -17.01 0.20
CA LYS A 153 -26.41 -16.24 -0.10
C LYS A 153 -26.29 -14.85 -0.76
N HIS A 154 -25.18 -14.11 -0.63
CA HIS A 154 -24.96 -12.82 -1.33
C HIS A 154 -23.72 -12.84 -2.25
N THR A 155 -23.45 -14.01 -2.82
CA THR A 155 -22.13 -14.42 -3.32
C THR A 155 -21.79 -13.98 -4.75
N LYS A 156 -22.75 -13.57 -5.58
CA LYS A 156 -22.44 -13.26 -7.00
C LYS A 156 -21.58 -12.01 -7.15
N PHE A 157 -21.95 -10.90 -6.50
CA PHE A 157 -21.20 -9.64 -6.61
C PHE A 157 -19.79 -9.73 -5.99
N ALA A 158 -19.68 -10.33 -4.80
CA ALA A 158 -18.40 -10.54 -4.15
C ALA A 158 -17.48 -11.46 -4.96
N ASN A 159 -18.02 -12.55 -5.53
CA ASN A 159 -17.26 -13.44 -6.40
C ASN A 159 -16.84 -12.73 -7.70
N SER A 160 -17.74 -11.96 -8.33
CA SER A 160 -17.40 -11.16 -9.52
C SER A 160 -16.31 -10.12 -9.22
N LEU A 161 -16.36 -9.47 -8.06
CA LEU A 161 -15.33 -8.54 -7.62
C LEU A 161 -13.99 -9.26 -7.38
N GLY A 162 -14.02 -10.42 -6.74
CA GLY A 162 -12.83 -11.27 -6.55
C GLY A 162 -12.19 -11.67 -7.88
N ILE A 163 -13.00 -12.12 -8.84
CA ILE A 163 -12.54 -12.45 -10.20
C ILE A 163 -11.92 -11.23 -10.88
N LEU A 164 -12.56 -10.06 -10.79
CA LEU A 164 -12.04 -8.82 -11.36
C LEU A 164 -10.68 -8.44 -10.74
N ILE A 165 -10.52 -8.59 -9.43
CA ILE A 165 -9.27 -8.31 -8.73
C ILE A 165 -8.17 -9.27 -9.17
N VAL A 166 -8.47 -10.57 -9.29
CA VAL A 166 -7.52 -11.56 -9.80
C VAL A 166 -7.12 -11.23 -11.24
N ALA A 167 -8.08 -10.92 -12.11
CA ALA A 167 -7.82 -10.52 -13.49
C ALA A 167 -6.93 -9.27 -13.57
N PHE A 168 -7.19 -8.27 -12.73
CA PHE A 168 -6.33 -7.09 -12.62
C PHE A 168 -4.90 -7.45 -12.20
N GLY A 169 -4.76 -8.30 -11.17
CA GLY A 169 -3.45 -8.80 -10.73
C GLY A 169 -2.69 -9.51 -11.85
N LEU A 170 -3.36 -10.39 -12.60
CA LEU A 170 -2.78 -11.11 -13.75
C LEU A 170 -2.32 -10.14 -14.85
N VAL A 171 -3.11 -9.11 -15.15
CA VAL A 171 -2.70 -8.06 -16.10
C VAL A 171 -1.42 -7.39 -15.60
N VAL A 172 -1.38 -6.93 -14.35
CA VAL A 172 -0.19 -6.29 -13.75
C VAL A 172 1.03 -7.21 -13.84
N PHE A 173 0.91 -8.49 -13.47
CA PHE A 173 2.02 -9.46 -13.62
C PHE A 173 2.43 -9.66 -15.07
N GLY A 174 1.47 -9.72 -15.99
CA GLY A 174 1.73 -9.79 -17.43
C GLY A 174 2.60 -8.63 -17.92
N ILE A 175 2.26 -7.39 -17.53
CA ILE A 175 3.06 -6.19 -17.84
C ILE A 175 4.47 -6.32 -17.23
N LEU A 176 4.58 -6.70 -15.95
CA LEU A 176 5.86 -6.79 -15.23
C LEU A 176 6.79 -7.88 -15.78
N SER A 177 6.23 -8.94 -16.38
CA SER A 177 6.97 -10.08 -16.93
C SER A 177 7.61 -9.79 -18.29
N LYS A 178 7.15 -8.74 -19.00
CA LYS A 178 7.74 -8.33 -20.28
C LYS A 178 9.02 -7.52 -20.07
N ASN A 179 10.18 -8.15 -20.25
CA ASN A 179 11.49 -7.46 -20.19
C ASN A 179 11.58 -6.31 -21.21
N LYS A 180 10.99 -6.47 -22.40
CA LYS A 180 10.89 -5.41 -23.43
C LYS A 180 10.18 -4.14 -22.95
N TRP A 181 9.35 -4.24 -21.90
CA TRP A 181 8.61 -3.10 -21.35
C TRP A 181 9.32 -2.45 -20.15
N GLN A 182 10.52 -2.90 -19.80
CA GLN A 182 11.34 -2.17 -18.85
C GLN A 182 11.74 -0.83 -19.46
N ARG A 183 11.57 0.25 -18.69
CA ARG A 183 12.06 1.57 -19.10
C ARG A 183 13.56 1.50 -19.39
N PRO A 184 14.03 1.94 -20.56
CA PRO A 184 15.46 2.01 -20.86
C PRO A 184 16.19 2.91 -19.84
N GLU A 185 17.35 2.48 -19.35
CA GLU A 185 18.21 3.33 -18.53
C GLU A 185 19.26 3.99 -19.43
N THR A 186 19.32 5.31 -19.44
CA THR A 186 20.42 6.05 -20.06
C THR A 186 21.51 6.31 -19.03
N GLU A 187 22.77 6.10 -19.41
CA GLU A 187 23.90 6.33 -18.51
C GLU A 187 23.93 7.79 -18.03
N GLY A 188 24.10 8.00 -16.72
CA GLY A 188 24.08 9.33 -16.08
C GLY A 188 22.71 9.81 -15.56
N GLU A 189 21.58 9.34 -16.10
CA GLU A 189 20.24 9.81 -15.68
C GLU A 189 19.92 9.43 -14.22
N SER A 190 20.40 8.27 -13.76
CA SER A 190 20.15 7.77 -12.40
C SER A 190 20.82 8.61 -11.29
N VAL A 191 21.97 9.22 -11.61
CA VAL A 191 22.75 10.05 -10.68
C VAL A 191 22.07 11.41 -10.51
N HIS A 192 21.75 12.09 -11.61
CA HIS A 192 21.07 13.40 -11.58
C HIS A 192 19.70 13.31 -10.89
N VAL A 193 18.91 12.28 -11.19
CA VAL A 193 17.59 12.07 -10.56
C VAL A 193 17.69 11.84 -9.05
N SER A 194 18.75 11.19 -8.56
CA SER A 194 18.95 11.03 -7.11
C SER A 194 19.27 12.35 -6.41
N MET A 195 20.02 13.24 -7.05
CA MET A 195 20.34 14.57 -6.51
C MET A 195 19.11 15.49 -6.54
N ASP A 196 18.37 15.52 -7.65
CA ASP A 196 17.19 16.37 -7.79
C ASP A 196 16.07 16.01 -6.79
N VAL A 197 15.83 14.72 -6.55
CA VAL A 197 14.88 14.28 -5.51
C VAL A 197 15.35 14.68 -4.11
N MET A 198 16.66 14.61 -3.82
CA MET A 198 17.17 15.08 -2.54
C MET A 198 16.91 16.57 -2.35
N ILE A 199 17.22 17.39 -3.35
CA ILE A 199 17.05 18.84 -3.30
C ILE A 199 15.58 19.20 -3.08
N GLU A 200 14.65 18.58 -3.81
CA GLU A 200 13.22 18.84 -3.62
C GLU A 200 12.69 18.33 -2.28
N VAL A 201 13.07 17.13 -1.83
CA VAL A 201 12.64 16.64 -0.51
C VAL A 201 13.15 17.59 0.58
N ILE A 202 14.39 18.07 0.48
CA ILE A 202 14.94 19.09 1.38
C ILE A 202 14.17 20.42 1.26
N ALA A 203 13.77 20.82 0.04
CA ALA A 203 12.97 22.03 -0.17
C ALA A 203 11.52 21.90 0.33
N LEU A 204 10.98 20.67 0.35
CA LEU A 204 9.66 20.33 0.90
C LEU A 204 9.70 20.06 2.40
N LEU A 205 10.89 19.90 3.02
CA LEU A 205 11.01 19.93 4.47
C LEU A 205 10.64 21.35 4.91
N PRO A 206 9.52 21.52 5.64
CA PRO A 206 9.09 22.85 6.01
C PRO A 206 10.18 23.50 6.87
N ALA A 207 10.73 24.61 6.38
CA ALA A 207 11.35 25.61 7.25
C ALA A 207 10.30 25.91 8.33
N LYS A 208 10.61 25.45 9.55
CA LYS A 208 9.82 25.58 10.78
C LYS A 208 8.82 26.74 10.72
N GLN A 209 7.52 26.47 10.82
CA GLN A 209 6.56 27.19 11.70
C GLN A 209 5.08 26.80 11.45
N LYS A 210 4.38 26.75 12.59
CA LYS A 210 2.94 26.91 12.85
C LYS A 210 1.98 25.72 12.63
N LYS A 211 1.68 25.11 13.79
CA LYS A 211 0.54 24.24 14.12
C LYS A 211 -0.76 24.84 13.54
N THR A 212 -1.35 24.16 12.56
CA THR A 212 -2.74 24.35 12.16
C THR A 212 -3.43 23.00 12.28
N GLU A 213 -4.53 22.98 13.02
CA GLU A 213 -5.32 21.79 13.31
C GLU A 213 -6.08 21.39 12.04
N CYS A 214 -5.82 20.17 11.58
CA CYS A 214 -6.53 19.51 10.50
C CYS A 214 -7.63 18.63 11.13
N PRO A 215 -8.83 18.49 10.55
CA PRO A 215 -9.92 17.70 11.15
C PRO A 215 -9.68 16.18 11.04
N PHE A 216 -8.47 15.74 10.71
CA PHE A 216 -8.02 14.35 10.72
C PHE A 216 -6.93 14.22 11.79
N GLY A 217 -7.26 13.58 12.91
CA GLY A 217 -6.43 13.56 14.11
C GLY A 217 -5.08 12.91 13.85
N LEU A 218 -3.99 13.68 14.00
CA LEU A 218 -2.62 13.14 14.03
C LEU A 218 -2.45 12.09 15.15
N SER A 219 -3.33 12.12 16.16
CA SER A 219 -3.49 11.10 17.20
C SER A 219 -3.86 9.73 16.63
N ASP A 220 -4.75 9.68 15.64
CA ASP A 220 -5.33 8.43 15.13
C ASP A 220 -4.36 7.75 14.18
N LEU A 221 -3.63 8.54 13.39
CA LEU A 221 -2.53 8.03 12.57
C LEU A 221 -1.36 7.52 13.44
N ARG A 222 -1.05 8.23 14.55
CA ARG A 222 -0.03 7.80 15.52
C ARG A 222 -0.46 6.53 16.25
N TYR A 223 -1.73 6.42 16.64
CA TYR A 223 -2.30 5.22 17.26
C TYR A 223 -2.28 4.04 16.30
N GLY A 224 -2.73 4.25 15.06
CA GLY A 224 -2.70 3.24 14.00
C GLY A 224 -1.30 2.73 13.74
N LEU A 225 -0.33 3.63 13.60
CA LEU A 225 1.07 3.27 13.41
C LEU A 225 1.64 2.51 14.62
N HIS A 226 1.38 2.99 15.84
CA HIS A 226 1.84 2.33 17.07
C HIS A 226 1.23 0.93 17.23
N MET A 227 -0.03 0.76 16.88
CA MET A 227 -0.74 -0.51 16.96
C MET A 227 -0.26 -1.49 15.87
N VAL A 228 0.00 -1.01 14.65
CA VAL A 228 0.64 -1.81 13.58
C VAL A 228 2.04 -2.25 14.02
N ILE A 229 2.86 -1.36 14.57
CA ILE A 229 4.20 -1.69 15.07
C ILE A 229 4.13 -2.71 16.21
N LYS A 230 3.24 -2.51 17.18
CA LYS A 230 3.06 -3.44 18.30
C LYS A 230 2.66 -4.84 17.82
N ASN A 231 1.73 -4.93 16.88
CA ASN A 231 1.27 -6.20 16.32
C ASN A 231 2.33 -6.88 15.43
N ILE A 232 3.12 -6.11 14.68
CA ILE A 232 4.27 -6.64 13.94
C ILE A 232 5.31 -7.21 14.90
N LEU A 233 5.62 -6.51 16.00
CA LEU A 233 6.54 -7.00 17.02
C LEU A 233 6.03 -8.28 17.70
N VAL A 234 4.73 -8.38 17.97
CA VAL A 234 4.12 -9.62 18.49
C VAL A 234 4.31 -10.80 17.54
N VAL A 235 4.18 -10.60 16.23
CA VAL A 235 4.39 -11.66 15.23
C VAL A 235 5.88 -12.02 15.06
N LEU A 236 6.78 -11.04 15.20
CA LEU A 236 8.22 -11.26 15.03
C LEU A 236 8.93 -11.81 16.29
N MET A 237 8.36 -11.58 17.47
CA MET A 237 8.93 -11.97 18.77
C MET A 237 8.14 -13.08 19.48
N GLY A 238 7.07 -13.57 18.84
CA GLY A 238 6.22 -14.66 19.31
C GLY A 238 6.70 -16.03 18.86
#